data_AF-A0A1I2GYG4-F1
#
_entry.id   AF-A0A1I2GYG4-F1
#
_cell.length_a   1.000
_cell.length_b   1.000
_cell.length_c   1.000
_cell.angle_alpha   90.00
_cell.angle_beta   90.00
_cell.angle_gamma   90.00
#
_symmetry.space_group_name_H-M   'P 1'
#
loop_
_entity.id
_entity.type
_entity.pdbx_description
1 polymer ?
#
loop_
_entity_poly.entity_id
_entity_poly.type
_entity_poly.pdbx_seq_one_letter_code
_entity_poly.pdbx_strand_id
1 'polypeptide(L)'
;MGMSASAFKDSRPAEVEGARSLERLFARLDTAESRSSAFKVRHGSLLAGDDRATAYDPVSYQVRYLFMAAFDHLGMLKRALDKDGMPVVAAYPLVRAALESAAQALWLTTGGTRRKRVFRALHRVWNGASLSDEAVRHLDPRRESSLLELRERLDQLLSASKAGQRSLDVKYPSMTDIVIDAGRAVETHEFRPIDVWRLCSSMAHGNRSVSLMVLESRPDGPTTDIGGNFVMTTSYQVMAAFVGVVTDLLEAAIEDQDRLNA
;
A
#
# COMPACT_ATOMS: atom_id res chain seq x y z
N MET A 1 2.09 21.85 9.31
CA MET A 1 0.78 22.51 9.50
C MET A 1 -0.03 21.59 10.41
N GLY A 2 -0.43 22.05 11.58
CA GLY A 2 -1.30 21.25 12.47
C GLY A 2 -2.69 21.13 11.86
N MET A 3 -3.30 19.95 11.96
CA MET A 3 -4.69 19.74 11.57
C MET A 3 -5.61 20.67 12.37
N SER A 4 -6.59 21.29 11.71
CA SER A 4 -7.58 22.13 12.40
C SER A 4 -8.58 21.23 13.13
N ALA A 5 -8.77 21.46 14.42
CA ALA A 5 -9.80 20.80 15.24
C ALA A 5 -11.24 20.94 14.67
N SER A 6 -11.45 21.82 13.67
CA SER A 6 -12.73 22.02 12.99
C SER A 6 -13.06 21.02 11.88
N ALA A 7 -12.15 20.11 11.50
CA ALA A 7 -12.39 19.15 10.41
C ALA A 7 -13.37 18.02 10.81
N PHE A 8 -13.53 17.76 12.10
CA PHE A 8 -14.37 16.68 12.63
C PHE A 8 -15.69 17.23 13.17
N LYS A 9 -16.80 16.90 12.50
CA LYS A 9 -18.15 17.42 12.82
C LYS A 9 -19.03 16.45 13.60
N ASP A 10 -18.53 15.27 14.00
CA ASP A 10 -19.32 14.27 14.74
C ASP A 10 -19.06 14.38 16.25
N SER A 11 -20.14 14.41 17.05
CA SER A 11 -20.09 14.55 18.50
C SER A 11 -20.13 13.21 19.25
N ARG A 12 -20.25 12.08 18.54
CA ARG A 12 -20.26 10.75 19.17
C ARG A 12 -18.87 10.42 19.72
N PRO A 13 -18.75 9.93 20.96
CA PRO A 13 -17.44 9.69 21.59
C PRO A 13 -16.48 8.81 20.78
N ALA A 14 -17.01 7.76 20.12
CA ALA A 14 -16.21 6.85 19.30
C ALA A 14 -15.62 7.53 18.06
N GLU A 15 -16.39 8.41 17.42
CA GLU A 15 -15.96 9.15 16.22
C GLU A 15 -14.96 10.25 16.57
N VAL A 16 -15.14 10.91 17.72
CA VAL A 16 -14.14 11.85 18.27
C VAL A 16 -12.82 11.15 18.58
N GLU A 17 -12.86 9.94 19.11
CA GLU A 17 -11.62 9.17 19.37
C GLU A 17 -11.00 8.62 18.08
N GLY A 18 -11.81 8.21 17.11
CA GLY A 18 -11.35 7.84 15.76
C GLY A 18 -10.62 8.99 15.06
N ALA A 19 -11.19 10.20 15.15
CA ALA A 19 -10.59 11.43 14.65
C ALA A 19 -9.20 11.71 15.27
N ARG A 20 -9.11 11.66 16.60
CA ARG A 20 -7.83 11.85 17.32
C ARG A 20 -6.83 10.74 17.00
N SER A 21 -7.31 9.52 16.78
CA SER A 21 -6.47 8.40 16.35
C SER A 21 -5.89 8.64 14.96
N LEU A 22 -6.68 9.14 14.01
CA LEU A 22 -6.20 9.53 12.69
C LEU A 22 -5.15 10.64 12.77
N GLU A 23 -5.35 11.66 13.61
CA GLU A 23 -4.34 12.72 13.83
C GLU A 23 -3.00 12.16 14.28
N ARG A 24 -3.01 11.26 15.28
CA ARG A 24 -1.80 10.58 15.77
C ARG A 24 -1.14 9.72 14.70
N LEU A 25 -1.94 8.99 13.93
CA LEU A 25 -1.45 8.16 12.83
C LEU A 25 -0.81 9.00 11.73
N PHE A 26 -1.42 10.13 11.35
CA PHE A 26 -0.83 11.03 10.36
C PHE A 26 0.48 11.65 10.85
N ALA A 27 0.62 11.94 12.15
CA ALA A 27 1.90 12.39 12.69
C ALA A 27 2.99 11.29 12.65
N ARG A 28 2.63 10.02 12.89
CA ARG A 28 3.53 8.87 12.69
C ARG A 28 3.92 8.75 11.22
N LEU A 29 2.97 8.85 10.31
CA LEU A 29 3.20 8.77 8.86
C LEU A 29 4.12 9.90 8.36
N ASP A 30 3.95 11.14 8.83
CA ASP A 30 4.85 12.25 8.48
C ASP A 30 6.31 11.95 8.89
N THR A 31 6.48 11.32 10.07
CA THR A 31 7.80 10.89 10.58
C THR A 31 8.38 9.76 9.73
N ALA A 32 7.57 8.75 9.40
CA ALA A 32 7.96 7.62 8.56
C ALA A 32 8.34 8.06 7.14
N GLU A 33 7.56 8.97 6.54
CA GLU A 33 7.83 9.55 5.22
C GLU A 33 9.18 10.28 5.21
N SER A 34 9.42 11.11 6.22
CA SER A 34 10.69 11.83 6.38
C SER A 34 11.89 10.89 6.48
N ARG A 35 11.79 9.82 7.27
CA ARG A 35 12.84 8.80 7.42
C ARG A 35 13.11 8.09 6.09
N SER A 36 12.06 7.64 5.39
CA SER A 36 12.18 6.97 4.10
C SER A 36 12.75 7.88 3.01
N SER A 37 12.41 9.17 3.02
CA SER A 37 12.89 10.15 2.03
C SER A 37 14.37 10.49 2.19
N ALA A 38 14.87 10.48 3.44
CA ALA A 38 16.28 10.70 3.76
C ALA A 38 17.15 9.45 3.52
N PHE A 39 16.55 8.28 3.27
CA PHE A 39 17.24 7.01 3.17
C PHE A 39 18.25 6.98 2.01
N LYS A 40 19.45 6.48 2.30
CA LYS A 40 20.52 6.25 1.32
C LYS A 40 21.08 4.85 1.51
N VAL A 41 21.22 4.11 0.40
CA VAL A 41 21.84 2.80 0.41
C VAL A 41 23.31 2.95 0.79
N ARG A 42 23.72 2.27 1.86
CA ARG A 42 25.08 2.30 2.39
C ARG A 42 25.96 1.33 1.60
N HIS A 43 27.12 1.80 1.17
CA HIS A 43 28.07 0.94 0.47
C HIS A 43 28.43 -0.29 1.31
N GLY A 44 28.46 -1.47 0.68
CA GLY A 44 28.77 -2.74 1.36
C GLY A 44 27.63 -3.36 2.17
N SER A 45 26.46 -2.70 2.30
CA SER A 45 25.31 -3.28 3.00
C SER A 45 24.71 -4.48 2.26
N LEU A 46 23.83 -5.24 2.94
CA LEU A 46 23.11 -6.33 2.30
C LEU A 46 22.25 -5.81 1.14
N LEU A 47 21.57 -4.68 1.34
CA LEU A 47 20.75 -4.00 0.34
C LEU A 47 21.58 -3.56 -0.87
N ALA A 48 22.79 -3.02 -0.67
CA ALA A 48 23.69 -2.69 -1.78
C ALA A 48 24.08 -3.93 -2.60
N GLY A 49 24.20 -5.10 -1.95
CA GLY A 49 24.38 -6.37 -2.63
C GLY A 49 23.15 -6.81 -3.44
N ASP A 50 21.96 -6.57 -2.91
CA ASP A 50 20.69 -6.89 -3.57
C ASP A 50 20.46 -5.98 -4.79
N ASP A 51 20.76 -4.69 -4.67
CA ASP A 51 20.70 -3.70 -5.75
C ASP A 51 21.62 -4.06 -6.90
N ARG A 52 22.87 -4.48 -6.62
CA ARG A 52 23.78 -4.97 -7.67
C ARG A 52 23.24 -6.21 -8.39
N ALA A 53 22.56 -7.10 -7.68
CA ALA A 53 21.95 -8.29 -8.26
C ALA A 53 20.65 -7.98 -9.05
N THR A 54 20.12 -6.77 -8.92
CA THR A 54 18.88 -6.31 -9.56
C THR A 54 19.10 -5.03 -10.37
N ALA A 55 20.32 -4.84 -10.89
CA ALA A 55 20.79 -3.56 -11.45
C ALA A 55 19.98 -2.97 -12.61
N TYR A 56 19.05 -3.71 -13.22
CA TYR A 56 18.08 -3.16 -14.17
C TYR A 56 17.07 -2.23 -13.48
N ASP A 57 16.53 -2.65 -12.33
CA ASP A 57 15.64 -1.88 -11.47
C ASP A 57 15.92 -2.28 -10.01
N PRO A 58 16.87 -1.60 -9.34
CA PRO A 58 17.36 -1.97 -8.02
C PRO A 58 16.24 -2.14 -6.98
N VAL A 59 16.34 -3.13 -6.10
CA VAL A 59 15.37 -3.37 -5.01
C VAL A 59 15.08 -2.09 -4.22
N SER A 60 16.12 -1.33 -3.87
CA SER A 60 15.97 -0.09 -3.11
C SER A 60 15.14 0.97 -3.85
N TYR A 61 15.21 1.02 -5.19
CA TYR A 61 14.45 1.96 -6.00
C TYR A 61 12.98 1.54 -6.10
N GLN A 62 12.74 0.24 -6.28
CA GLN A 62 11.38 -0.31 -6.25
C GLN A 62 10.69 -0.04 -4.90
N VAL A 63 11.39 -0.29 -3.79
CA VAL A 63 10.88 -0.02 -2.43
C VAL A 63 10.62 1.47 -2.24
N ARG A 64 11.52 2.35 -2.68
CA ARG A 64 11.34 3.80 -2.61
C ARG A 64 10.11 4.28 -3.38
N TYR A 65 9.88 3.74 -4.57
CA TYR A 65 8.69 4.06 -5.36
C TYR A 65 7.40 3.62 -4.65
N LEU A 66 7.41 2.44 -4.05
CA LEU A 66 6.26 1.93 -3.29
C LEU A 66 5.96 2.76 -2.04
N PHE A 67 6.99 3.25 -1.34
CA PHE A 67 6.81 4.23 -0.27
C PHE A 67 6.22 5.53 -0.77
N MET A 68 6.74 6.10 -1.86
CA MET A 68 6.19 7.30 -2.48
C MET A 68 4.70 7.13 -2.81
N ALA A 69 4.31 6.01 -3.42
CA ALA A 69 2.92 5.72 -3.75
C ALA A 69 2.04 5.59 -2.49
N ALA A 70 2.51 4.89 -1.47
CA ALA A 70 1.77 4.72 -0.22
C ALA A 70 1.55 6.05 0.51
N PHE A 71 2.62 6.86 0.65
CA PHE A 71 2.55 8.16 1.30
C PHE A 71 1.71 9.17 0.50
N ASP A 72 1.76 9.18 -0.84
CA ASP A 72 0.91 10.08 -1.62
C ASP A 72 -0.60 9.75 -1.49
N HIS A 73 -0.96 8.46 -1.48
CA HIS A 73 -2.35 8.06 -1.24
C HIS A 73 -2.86 8.46 0.16
N LEU A 74 -2.06 8.24 1.20
CA LEU A 74 -2.39 8.66 2.57
C LEU A 74 -2.36 10.19 2.73
N GLY A 75 -1.45 10.87 2.05
CA GLY A 75 -1.37 12.32 1.98
C GLY A 75 -2.60 12.91 1.30
N MET A 76 -3.13 12.27 0.25
CA MET A 76 -4.39 12.68 -0.37
C MET A 76 -5.58 12.49 0.58
N LEU A 77 -5.62 11.38 1.32
CA LEU A 77 -6.63 11.14 2.35
C LEU A 77 -6.60 12.23 3.43
N LYS A 78 -5.41 12.56 3.95
CA LYS A 78 -5.19 13.65 4.92
C LYS A 78 -5.64 15.01 4.38
N ARG A 79 -5.26 15.35 3.13
CA ARG A 79 -5.67 16.59 2.46
C ARG A 79 -7.19 16.70 2.28
N ALA A 80 -7.85 15.59 1.93
CA ALA A 80 -9.31 15.56 1.79
C ALA A 80 -9.99 15.84 3.14
N LEU A 81 -9.51 15.17 4.20
CA LEU A 81 -9.98 15.37 5.57
C LEU A 81 -9.86 16.83 6.01
N ASP A 82 -8.72 17.47 5.78
CA ASP A 82 -8.47 18.86 6.19
C ASP A 82 -9.35 19.89 5.49
N LYS A 83 -9.69 19.66 4.21
CA LYS A 83 -10.42 20.65 3.38
C LYS A 83 -11.92 20.47 3.45
N ASP A 84 -12.39 19.24 3.18
CA ASP A 84 -13.79 18.97 2.88
C ASP A 84 -14.41 17.93 3.85
N GLY A 85 -13.60 17.37 4.75
CA GLY A 85 -13.95 16.23 5.58
C GLY A 85 -13.72 14.89 4.84
N MET A 86 -13.92 13.78 5.55
CA MET A 86 -13.66 12.46 5.00
C MET A 86 -14.68 12.08 3.90
N PRO A 87 -14.24 11.71 2.69
CA PRO A 87 -15.15 11.21 1.66
C PRO A 87 -15.83 9.90 2.09
N VAL A 88 -17.13 9.78 1.84
CA VAL A 88 -17.95 8.62 2.27
C VAL A 88 -17.41 7.29 1.75
N VAL A 89 -17.15 7.18 0.45
CA VAL A 89 -16.68 5.92 -0.17
C VAL A 89 -15.28 6.06 -0.78
N ALA A 90 -14.93 7.25 -1.28
CA ALA A 90 -13.67 7.47 -1.99
C ALA A 90 -12.42 7.36 -1.10
N ALA A 91 -12.56 7.41 0.22
CA ALA A 91 -11.45 7.18 1.16
C ALA A 91 -10.93 5.73 1.11
N TYR A 92 -11.79 4.74 0.88
CA TYR A 92 -11.42 3.33 0.96
C TYR A 92 -10.48 2.89 -0.18
N PRO A 93 -10.67 3.30 -1.45
CA PRO A 93 -9.68 3.07 -2.50
C PRO A 93 -8.30 3.67 -2.20
N LEU A 94 -8.22 4.85 -1.56
CA LEU A 94 -6.94 5.46 -1.18
C LEU A 94 -6.20 4.60 -0.14
N VAL A 95 -6.91 4.16 0.90
CA VAL A 95 -6.33 3.26 1.92
C VAL A 95 -5.94 1.93 1.32
N ARG A 96 -6.75 1.36 0.41
CA ARG A 96 -6.41 0.14 -0.32
C ARG A 96 -5.09 0.27 -1.07
N ALA A 97 -4.97 1.33 -1.89
CA ALA A 97 -3.79 1.52 -2.73
C ALA A 97 -2.53 1.77 -1.87
N ALA A 98 -2.67 2.49 -0.75
CA ALA A 98 -1.61 2.64 0.22
C ALA A 98 -1.20 1.31 0.87
N LEU A 99 -2.18 0.49 1.28
CA LEU A 99 -1.96 -0.84 1.85
C LEU A 99 -1.24 -1.76 0.86
N GLU A 100 -1.69 -1.84 -0.39
CA GLU A 100 -1.07 -2.67 -1.43
C GLU A 100 0.39 -2.26 -1.67
N SER A 101 0.65 -0.95 -1.72
CA SER A 101 2.00 -0.41 -1.89
C SER A 101 2.91 -0.71 -0.69
N ALA A 102 2.41 -0.49 0.53
CA ALA A 102 3.14 -0.80 1.77
C ALA A 102 3.42 -2.31 1.92
N ALA A 103 2.42 -3.15 1.65
CA ALA A 103 2.56 -4.60 1.68
C ALA A 103 3.57 -5.09 0.64
N GLN A 104 3.57 -4.53 -0.57
CA GLN A 104 4.55 -4.91 -1.59
C GLN A 104 5.97 -4.43 -1.22
N ALA A 105 6.11 -3.25 -0.61
CA ALA A 105 7.40 -2.78 -0.11
C ALA A 105 7.95 -3.73 0.96
N LEU A 106 7.12 -4.08 1.96
CA LEU A 106 7.47 -5.04 2.99
C LEU A 106 7.77 -6.41 2.40
N TRP A 107 7.03 -6.87 1.39
CA TRP A 107 7.26 -8.15 0.72
C TRP A 107 8.60 -8.19 -0.05
N LEU A 108 9.06 -7.06 -0.58
CA LEU A 108 10.37 -6.98 -1.25
C LEU A 108 11.53 -6.95 -0.25
N THR A 109 11.36 -6.28 0.89
CA THR A 109 12.40 -6.18 1.92
C THR A 109 12.44 -7.42 2.81
N THR A 110 11.29 -8.05 3.05
CA THR A 110 11.19 -9.34 3.74
C THR A 110 11.51 -10.48 2.79
N GLY A 111 11.99 -11.60 3.32
CA GLY A 111 12.25 -12.79 2.52
C GLY A 111 13.30 -13.75 3.06
N GLY A 112 13.90 -13.42 4.21
CA GLY A 112 14.91 -14.22 4.90
C GLY A 112 16.27 -14.23 4.20
N THR A 113 16.29 -14.46 2.87
CA THR A 113 17.50 -14.61 2.07
C THR A 113 17.55 -13.58 0.93
N ARG A 114 18.76 -13.13 0.58
CA ARG A 114 19.02 -12.33 -0.64
C ARG A 114 18.41 -12.98 -1.88
N ARG A 115 18.56 -14.31 -1.97
CA ARG A 115 18.05 -15.14 -3.05
C ARG A 115 16.57 -14.86 -3.35
N LYS A 116 15.75 -14.88 -2.30
CA LYS A 116 14.31 -14.66 -2.39
C LYS A 116 14.00 -13.21 -2.78
N ARG A 117 14.67 -12.22 -2.18
CA ARG A 117 14.45 -10.79 -2.46
C ARG A 117 14.79 -10.43 -3.90
N VAL A 118 15.94 -10.88 -4.40
CA VAL A 118 16.35 -10.67 -5.80
C VAL A 118 15.34 -11.29 -6.76
N PHE A 119 14.92 -12.53 -6.50
CA PHE A 119 13.90 -13.17 -7.34
C PHE A 119 12.58 -12.36 -7.35
N ARG A 120 12.07 -11.95 -6.18
CA ARG A 120 10.84 -11.15 -6.05
C ARG A 120 10.91 -9.86 -6.87
N ALA A 121 12.04 -9.16 -6.79
CA ALA A 121 12.25 -7.90 -7.50
C ALA A 121 12.34 -8.07 -9.02
N LEU A 122 13.12 -9.05 -9.51
CA LEU A 122 13.21 -9.32 -10.95
C LEU A 122 11.85 -9.80 -11.52
N HIS A 123 11.14 -10.65 -10.77
CA HIS A 123 9.84 -11.16 -11.17
C HIS A 123 8.78 -10.05 -11.20
N ARG A 124 8.86 -9.07 -10.28
CA ARG A 124 8.00 -7.89 -10.30
C ARG A 124 8.22 -7.05 -11.55
N VAL A 125 9.47 -6.80 -11.93
CA VAL A 125 9.81 -6.08 -13.16
C VAL A 125 9.25 -6.79 -14.38
N TRP A 126 9.49 -8.10 -14.50
CA TRP A 126 8.97 -8.91 -15.60
C TRP A 126 7.44 -8.82 -15.68
N ASN A 127 6.74 -9.12 -14.57
CA ASN A 127 5.28 -9.08 -14.52
C ASN A 127 4.72 -7.70 -14.89
N GLY A 128 5.29 -6.61 -14.36
CA GLY A 128 4.87 -5.25 -14.68
C GLY A 128 5.05 -4.89 -16.15
N ALA A 129 6.19 -5.26 -16.74
CA ALA A 129 6.44 -5.04 -18.16
C ALA A 129 5.48 -5.86 -19.02
N SER A 130 5.29 -7.15 -18.73
CA SER A 130 4.38 -8.01 -19.49
C SER A 130 2.93 -7.54 -19.47
N LEU A 131 2.45 -7.00 -18.34
CA LEU A 131 1.08 -6.46 -18.22
C LEU A 131 0.92 -5.12 -18.94
N SER A 132 1.97 -4.31 -19.00
CA SER A 132 1.90 -2.95 -19.54
C SER A 132 2.25 -2.85 -21.02
N ASP A 133 2.95 -3.83 -21.60
CA ASP A 133 3.42 -3.79 -23.00
C ASP A 133 2.29 -3.56 -24.01
N GLU A 134 1.18 -4.29 -23.87
CA GLU A 134 0.02 -4.11 -24.74
C GLU A 134 -0.66 -2.75 -24.52
N ALA A 135 -0.83 -2.36 -23.25
CA ALA A 135 -1.44 -1.08 -22.89
C ALA A 135 -0.64 0.11 -23.44
N VAL A 136 0.69 0.05 -23.39
CA VAL A 136 1.57 1.10 -23.91
C VAL A 136 1.52 1.17 -25.44
N ARG A 137 1.35 0.04 -26.15
CA ARG A 137 1.17 0.03 -27.60
C ARG A 137 -0.12 0.72 -28.07
N HIS A 138 -1.12 0.85 -27.21
CA HIS A 138 -2.29 1.68 -27.50
C HIS A 138 -1.99 3.19 -27.42
N LEU A 139 -1.00 3.61 -26.61
CA LEU A 139 -0.57 5.00 -26.50
C LEU A 139 0.43 5.38 -27.60
N ASP A 140 1.28 4.45 -27.99
CA ASP A 140 2.24 4.60 -29.09
C ASP A 140 2.29 3.32 -29.95
N PRO A 141 1.49 3.24 -31.02
CA PRO A 141 1.47 2.08 -31.91
C PRO A 141 2.78 1.84 -32.67
N ARG A 142 3.69 2.82 -32.71
CA ARG A 142 5.00 2.69 -33.37
C ARG A 142 6.06 2.14 -32.44
N ARG A 143 5.77 2.05 -31.14
CA ARG A 143 6.70 1.50 -30.16
C ARG A 143 6.82 -0.01 -30.35
N GLU A 144 8.04 -0.44 -30.64
CA GLU A 144 8.39 -1.86 -30.66
C GLU A 144 8.37 -2.43 -29.23
N SER A 145 7.95 -3.68 -29.10
CA SER A 145 7.97 -4.36 -27.81
C SER A 145 9.42 -4.64 -27.41
N SER A 146 9.80 -4.16 -26.23
CA SER A 146 11.12 -4.43 -25.64
C SER A 146 11.10 -5.63 -24.69
N LEU A 147 10.04 -6.45 -24.71
CA LEU A 147 9.88 -7.56 -23.75
C LEU A 147 10.95 -8.64 -23.91
N LEU A 148 11.38 -8.94 -25.13
CA LEU A 148 12.41 -9.95 -25.37
C LEU A 148 13.76 -9.51 -24.79
N GLU A 149 14.20 -8.28 -25.13
CA GLU A 149 15.45 -7.71 -24.61
C GLU A 149 15.43 -7.58 -23.09
N LEU A 150 14.31 -7.13 -22.54
CA LEU A 150 14.10 -7.09 -21.10
C LEU A 150 14.22 -8.48 -20.49
N ARG A 151 13.57 -9.48 -21.09
CA ARG A 151 13.61 -10.84 -20.58
C ARG A 151 15.03 -11.40 -20.53
N GLU A 152 15.77 -11.27 -21.62
CA GLU A 152 17.18 -11.68 -21.69
C GLU A 152 18.01 -11.01 -20.59
N ARG A 153 17.79 -9.71 -20.38
CA ARG A 153 18.49 -8.97 -19.33
C ARG A 153 18.16 -9.48 -17.93
N LEU A 154 16.89 -9.76 -17.64
CA LEU A 154 16.48 -10.25 -16.32
C LEU A 154 16.97 -11.69 -16.07
N ASP A 155 16.99 -12.55 -17.09
CA ASP A 155 17.50 -13.93 -16.98
C ASP A 155 19.02 -13.96 -16.72
N GLN A 156 19.78 -13.04 -17.31
CA GLN A 156 21.21 -12.85 -17.00
C GLN A 156 21.41 -12.48 -15.51
N LEU A 157 20.63 -11.54 -14.98
CA LEU A 157 20.70 -11.12 -13.57
C LEU A 157 20.27 -12.26 -12.63
N LEU A 158 19.21 -12.98 -12.98
CA LEU A 158 18.72 -14.13 -12.20
C LEU A 158 19.78 -15.23 -12.12
N SER A 159 20.43 -15.54 -13.24
CA SER A 159 21.51 -16.53 -13.32
C SER A 159 22.72 -16.11 -12.49
N ALA A 160 23.16 -14.85 -12.61
CA ALA A 160 24.29 -14.31 -11.86
C ALA A 160 24.06 -14.28 -10.33
N SER A 161 22.84 -13.99 -9.91
CA SER A 161 22.47 -13.91 -8.48
C SER A 161 22.36 -15.28 -7.79
N LYS A 162 22.42 -16.38 -8.55
CA LYS A 162 22.20 -17.75 -8.07
C LYS A 162 20.86 -17.88 -7.33
N ALA A 163 19.82 -17.19 -7.77
CA ALA A 163 18.49 -17.08 -7.14
C ALA A 163 17.72 -18.42 -6.98
N GLY A 164 18.16 -19.51 -7.58
CA GLY A 164 17.62 -20.88 -7.35
C GLY A 164 16.37 -21.21 -8.08
N GLN A 165 15.48 -20.23 -8.19
CA GLN A 165 14.52 -20.24 -9.25
C GLN A 165 15.24 -20.01 -10.57
N ARG A 166 14.96 -20.87 -11.55
CA ARG A 166 15.63 -20.88 -12.85
C ARG A 166 14.91 -20.03 -13.90
N SER A 167 13.69 -19.59 -13.63
CA SER A 167 12.85 -18.87 -14.60
C SER A 167 11.88 -17.90 -13.92
N LEU A 168 11.61 -16.80 -14.62
CA LEU A 168 10.59 -15.80 -14.29
C LEU A 168 9.21 -16.12 -14.89
N ASP A 169 9.07 -17.24 -15.63
CA ASP A 169 7.79 -17.70 -16.22
C ASP A 169 6.83 -18.34 -15.20
N VAL A 170 7.26 -18.47 -13.95
CA VAL A 170 6.36 -18.90 -12.90
C VAL A 170 5.32 -17.82 -12.63
N LYS A 171 4.11 -18.22 -12.24
CA LYS A 171 3.03 -17.28 -11.98
C LYS A 171 3.45 -16.25 -10.92
N TYR A 172 3.29 -14.97 -11.23
CA TYR A 172 3.46 -13.88 -10.26
C TYR A 172 2.41 -14.02 -9.15
N PRO A 173 2.79 -13.91 -7.85
CA PRO A 173 1.84 -13.98 -6.76
C PRO A 173 0.74 -12.92 -6.92
N SER A 174 -0.48 -13.29 -6.58
CA SER A 174 -1.58 -12.32 -6.58
C SER A 174 -1.36 -11.28 -5.48
N MET A 175 -2.02 -10.12 -5.59
CA MET A 175 -1.98 -9.12 -4.51
C MET A 175 -2.46 -9.71 -3.18
N THR A 176 -3.46 -10.59 -3.19
CA THR A 176 -3.89 -11.37 -2.03
C THR A 176 -2.74 -12.15 -1.39
N ASP A 177 -1.92 -12.84 -2.19
CA ASP A 177 -0.77 -13.60 -1.70
C ASP A 177 0.30 -12.69 -1.08
N ILE A 178 0.55 -11.54 -1.72
CA ILE A 178 1.51 -10.54 -1.24
C ILE A 178 1.06 -9.96 0.11
N VAL A 179 -0.21 -9.53 0.21
CA VAL A 179 -0.77 -8.95 1.45
C VAL A 179 -0.76 -9.97 2.58
N ILE A 180 -1.10 -11.24 2.31
CA ILE A 180 -1.03 -12.31 3.31
C ILE A 180 0.40 -12.55 3.78
N ASP A 181 1.37 -12.63 2.85
CA ASP A 181 2.75 -12.91 3.21
C ASP A 181 3.41 -11.74 3.97
N ALA A 182 3.17 -10.50 3.51
CA ALA A 182 3.64 -9.29 4.19
C ALA A 182 3.02 -9.16 5.59
N GLY A 183 1.73 -9.46 5.74
CA GLY A 183 1.02 -9.40 7.01
C GLY A 183 1.51 -10.38 8.08
N ARG A 184 2.39 -11.34 7.74
CA ARG A 184 3.04 -12.23 8.74
C ARG A 184 4.16 -11.53 9.51
N ALA A 185 4.68 -10.41 9.00
CA ALA A 185 5.79 -9.68 9.60
C ALA A 185 5.34 -8.54 10.54
N VAL A 186 4.04 -8.31 10.65
CA VAL A 186 3.45 -7.28 11.51
C VAL A 186 2.56 -7.93 12.56
N GLU A 187 2.70 -7.51 13.82
CA GLU A 187 1.74 -7.83 14.86
C GLU A 187 0.47 -7.03 14.61
N THR A 188 -0.67 -7.71 14.50
CA THR A 188 -1.94 -7.07 14.19
C THR A 188 -2.81 -7.05 15.42
N HIS A 189 -3.32 -5.89 15.80
CA HIS A 189 -4.24 -5.76 16.93
C HIS A 189 -5.67 -6.17 16.56
N GLU A 190 -6.39 -5.30 15.85
CA GLU A 190 -7.84 -5.48 15.61
C GLU A 190 -8.16 -6.08 14.24
N PHE A 191 -7.41 -5.68 13.20
CA PHE A 191 -7.56 -6.19 11.84
C PHE A 191 -6.23 -6.68 11.29
N ARG A 192 -6.25 -7.80 10.57
CA ARG A 192 -5.09 -8.20 9.76
C ARG A 192 -5.09 -7.41 8.44
N PRO A 193 -3.92 -7.18 7.82
CA PRO A 193 -3.82 -6.54 6.51
C PRO A 193 -4.77 -7.09 5.44
N ILE A 194 -4.96 -8.41 5.41
CA ILE A 194 -5.87 -9.05 4.44
C ILE A 194 -7.34 -8.69 4.69
N ASP A 195 -7.74 -8.48 5.94
CA ASP A 195 -9.12 -8.15 6.29
C ASP A 195 -9.44 -6.71 5.84
N VAL A 196 -8.52 -5.76 6.12
CA VAL A 196 -8.61 -4.37 5.63
C VAL A 196 -8.62 -4.33 4.10
N TRP A 197 -7.71 -5.06 3.45
CA TRP A 197 -7.63 -5.11 1.99
C TRP A 197 -8.95 -5.58 1.35
N ARG A 198 -9.58 -6.62 1.90
CA ARG A 198 -10.87 -7.15 1.41
C ARG A 198 -12.01 -6.15 1.59
N LEU A 199 -12.06 -5.47 2.74
CA LEU A 199 -13.08 -4.46 3.04
C LEU A 199 -12.94 -3.25 2.11
N CYS A 200 -11.73 -2.69 1.98
CA CYS A 200 -11.49 -1.58 1.06
C CYS A 200 -11.72 -1.97 -0.41
N SER A 201 -11.38 -3.19 -0.81
CA SER A 201 -11.68 -3.70 -2.16
C SER A 201 -13.19 -3.79 -2.42
N SER A 202 -13.95 -4.29 -1.44
CA SER A 202 -15.41 -4.35 -1.54
C SER A 202 -16.04 -2.95 -1.65
N MET A 203 -15.52 -1.98 -0.90
CA MET A 203 -15.95 -0.58 -0.96
C MET A 203 -15.64 0.07 -2.31
N ALA A 204 -14.47 -0.22 -2.89
CA ALA A 204 -14.10 0.28 -4.22
C ALA A 204 -15.07 -0.16 -5.32
N HIS A 205 -15.76 -1.29 -5.14
CA HIS A 205 -16.77 -1.82 -6.05
C HIS A 205 -18.22 -1.48 -5.65
N GLY A 206 -18.42 -0.59 -4.67
CA GLY A 206 -19.75 -0.17 -4.25
C GLY A 206 -20.58 -1.28 -3.58
N ASN A 207 -19.94 -2.23 -2.90
CA ASN A 207 -20.64 -3.32 -2.23
C ASN A 207 -21.51 -2.78 -1.07
N ARG A 208 -22.81 -2.68 -1.32
CA ARG A 208 -23.79 -2.13 -0.37
C ARG A 208 -23.77 -2.82 0.98
N SER A 209 -23.61 -4.14 1.03
CA SER A 209 -23.61 -4.89 2.30
C SER A 209 -22.42 -4.50 3.16
N VAL A 210 -21.23 -4.36 2.55
CA VAL A 210 -20.05 -3.87 3.27
C VAL A 210 -20.20 -2.41 3.64
N SER A 211 -20.75 -1.57 2.76
CA SER A 211 -21.02 -0.16 3.07
C SER A 211 -21.87 0.00 4.33
N LEU A 212 -22.91 -0.83 4.52
CA LEU A 212 -23.74 -0.79 5.73
C LEU A 212 -23.01 -1.25 7.01
N MET A 213 -21.90 -1.98 6.87
CA MET A 213 -21.09 -2.43 8.01
C MET A 213 -20.02 -1.42 8.42
N VAL A 214 -19.42 -0.70 7.47
CA VAL A 214 -18.23 0.14 7.70
C VAL A 214 -18.51 1.64 7.70
N LEU A 215 -19.70 2.04 7.24
CA LEU A 215 -20.14 3.42 7.25
C LEU A 215 -21.10 3.66 8.40
N GLU A 216 -21.17 4.93 8.78
CA GLU A 216 -22.15 5.42 9.72
C GLU A 216 -23.42 5.83 8.98
N SER A 217 -24.56 5.72 9.66
CA SER A 217 -25.84 6.21 9.16
C SER A 217 -26.51 7.08 10.20
N ARG A 218 -27.12 8.17 9.74
CA ARG A 218 -27.94 9.04 10.59
C ARG A 218 -29.32 9.22 9.96
N PRO A 219 -30.41 9.18 10.75
CA PRO A 219 -31.74 9.52 10.26
C PRO A 219 -31.75 10.91 9.62
N ASP A 220 -32.49 11.05 8.53
CA ASP A 220 -32.70 12.30 7.81
C ASP A 220 -34.20 12.58 7.66
N GLY A 221 -34.77 13.17 8.71
CA GLY A 221 -36.20 13.43 8.81
C GLY A 221 -36.98 12.32 9.53
N PRO A 222 -38.34 12.39 9.49
CA PRO A 222 -39.19 11.47 10.22
C PRO A 222 -39.16 10.07 9.62
N THR A 223 -39.25 9.06 10.48
CA THR A 223 -39.48 7.67 10.06
C THR A 223 -40.97 7.43 9.87
N THR A 224 -41.33 6.69 8.83
CA THR A 224 -42.70 6.32 8.49
C THR A 224 -42.88 4.81 8.52
N ASP A 225 -44.12 4.35 8.36
CA ASP A 225 -44.47 2.92 8.33
C ASP A 225 -43.84 2.16 7.15
N ILE A 226 -43.41 2.88 6.11
CA ILE A 226 -42.70 2.33 4.94
C ILE A 226 -41.18 2.50 5.01
N GLY A 227 -40.66 3.10 6.09
CA GLY A 227 -39.23 3.32 6.32
C GLY A 227 -38.87 4.78 6.62
N GLY A 228 -37.58 5.03 6.79
CA GLY A 228 -37.00 6.36 7.01
C GLY A 228 -35.88 6.65 6.01
N ASN A 229 -35.59 7.92 5.78
CA ASN A 229 -34.41 8.34 5.02
C ASN A 229 -33.20 8.37 5.95
N PHE A 230 -32.04 7.98 5.41
CA PHE A 230 -30.78 7.99 6.14
C PHE A 230 -29.69 8.62 5.28
N VAL A 231 -28.87 9.45 5.90
CA VAL A 231 -27.62 9.93 5.31
C VAL A 231 -26.49 9.05 5.78
N MET A 232 -25.72 8.52 4.83
CA MET A 232 -24.51 7.76 5.12
C MET A 232 -23.30 8.68 5.26
N THR A 233 -22.47 8.45 6.25
CA THR A 233 -21.22 9.18 6.49
C THR A 233 -20.08 8.20 6.73
N THR A 234 -18.83 8.62 6.54
CA THR A 234 -17.67 7.79 6.90
C THR A 234 -17.58 7.61 8.42
N SER A 235 -17.11 6.44 8.88
CA SER A 235 -16.65 6.26 10.26
C SER A 235 -15.16 6.63 10.37
N TYR A 236 -14.84 7.63 11.19
CA TYR A 236 -13.48 7.96 11.58
C TYR A 236 -12.83 6.84 12.37
N GLN A 237 -13.60 6.12 13.19
CA GLN A 237 -13.09 4.98 13.95
C GLN A 237 -12.61 3.85 13.02
N VAL A 238 -13.44 3.45 12.06
CA VAL A 238 -13.07 2.42 11.07
C VAL A 238 -11.88 2.90 10.23
N MET A 239 -11.91 4.16 9.80
CA MET A 239 -10.81 4.72 9.00
C MET A 239 -9.50 4.77 9.80
N ALA A 240 -9.54 5.12 11.09
CA ALA A 240 -8.38 5.08 11.97
C ALA A 240 -7.80 3.66 12.08
N ALA A 241 -8.65 2.66 12.28
CA ALA A 241 -8.22 1.27 12.34
C ALA A 241 -7.55 0.83 11.03
N PHE A 242 -8.11 1.20 9.88
CA PHE A 242 -7.56 0.82 8.57
C PHE A 242 -6.25 1.54 8.27
N VAL A 243 -6.16 2.84 8.54
CA VAL A 243 -4.91 3.62 8.39
C VAL A 243 -3.84 3.12 9.38
N GLY A 244 -4.23 2.68 10.57
CA GLY A 244 -3.34 2.03 11.54
C GLY A 244 -2.62 0.83 10.94
N VAL A 245 -3.38 -0.09 10.33
CA VAL A 245 -2.80 -1.28 9.67
C VAL A 245 -1.83 -0.92 8.55
N VAL A 246 -2.13 0.12 7.76
CA VAL A 246 -1.19 0.58 6.71
C VAL A 246 0.07 1.20 7.32
N THR A 247 -0.08 1.95 8.41
CA THR A 247 1.04 2.57 9.14
C THR A 247 1.99 1.50 9.67
N ASP A 248 1.45 0.43 10.27
CA ASP A 248 2.26 -0.65 10.82
C ASP A 248 3.01 -1.42 9.72
N LEU A 249 2.39 -1.64 8.55
CA LEU A 249 3.08 -2.22 7.38
C LEU A 249 4.22 -1.33 6.87
N LEU A 250 4.02 -0.02 6.81
CA LEU A 250 5.03 0.93 6.37
C LEU A 250 6.21 0.99 7.35
N GLU A 251 5.93 1.08 8.64
CA GLU A 251 6.96 1.11 9.68
C GLU A 251 7.78 -0.19 9.66
N ALA A 252 7.13 -1.36 9.58
CA ALA A 252 7.83 -2.64 9.43
C ALA A 252 8.68 -2.70 8.15
N ALA A 253 8.19 -2.16 7.03
CA ALA A 253 8.94 -2.15 5.77
C ALA A 253 10.19 -1.26 5.87
N ILE A 254 10.08 -0.10 6.51
CA ILE A 254 11.18 0.83 6.75
C ILE A 254 12.21 0.21 7.72
N GLU A 255 11.75 -0.46 8.78
CA GLU A 255 12.63 -1.18 9.69
C GLU A 255 13.42 -2.28 8.99
N ASP A 256 12.75 -3.08 8.14
CA ASP A 256 13.42 -4.15 7.41
C ASP A 256 14.37 -3.59 6.34
N GLN A 257 14.03 -2.44 5.72
CA GLN A 257 14.94 -1.71 4.84
C GLN A 257 16.20 -1.24 5.59
N ASP A 258 16.05 -0.64 6.77
CA ASP A 258 17.16 -0.17 7.60
C ASP A 258 18.03 -1.35 8.07
N ARG A 259 17.42 -2.46 8.47
CA ARG A 259 18.13 -3.69 8.85
C ARG A 259 18.99 -4.24 7.71
N LEU A 260 18.51 -4.19 6.47
CA LEU A 260 19.27 -4.60 5.28
C LEU A 260 20.37 -3.60 4.91
N ASN A 261 20.26 -2.37 5.37
CA ASN A 261 21.20 -1.30 5.10
C ASN A 261 22.27 -1.11 6.19
N ALA A 262 22.02 -1.67 7.38
CA ALA A 262 22.91 -1.72 8.54
C ALA A 262 24.15 -2.58 8.33
#